data_AF-A0A9P7FZM2-F1
#
_entry.id   AF-A0A9P7FZM2-F1
#
_cell.length_a   1.000
_cell.length_b   1.000
_cell.length_c   1.000
_cell.angle_alpha   90.00
_cell.angle_beta   90.00
_cell.angle_gamma   90.00
#
_symmetry.space_group_name_H-M   'P 1'
#
loop_
_entity.id
_entity.type
_entity.pdbx_description
1 polymer ?
#
loop_
_entity_poly.entity_id
_entity_poly.type
_entity_poly.pdbx_seq_one_letter_code
_entity_poly.pdbx_strand_id
1 'polypeptide(L)'
;RITAAAAAKHLTPLTLELGGKSPLIVDGTFDISLAAKRLLWGKTNNAGQTCITPDYVLVLRDKQEAFVAALELAYHLFYPTGALNSASFGRIVPDFTEDTSVRPFINSSPLLSFPATMSSSTTGTGE
;
A
#
# COMPACT_ATOMS: atom_id res chain seq x y z
N ARG A 1 -21.17 -3.55 9.77
CA ARG A 1 -22.36 -2.95 10.45
C ARG A 1 -23.68 -3.52 9.89
N ILE A 2 -23.91 -3.48 8.58
CA ILE A 2 -25.15 -3.99 7.95
C ILE A 2 -25.36 -5.48 8.26
N THR A 3 -24.34 -6.31 8.05
CA THR A 3 -24.37 -7.75 8.35
C THR A 3 -24.70 -8.05 9.82
N ALA A 4 -24.05 -7.34 10.76
CA ALA A 4 -24.31 -7.48 12.19
C ALA A 4 -25.76 -7.12 12.56
N ALA A 5 -26.31 -6.06 11.97
CA ALA A 5 -27.69 -5.63 12.21
C ALA A 5 -28.73 -6.64 11.67
N ALA A 6 -28.43 -7.30 10.54
CA ALA A 6 -29.30 -8.34 10.00
C ALA A 6 -29.29 -9.61 10.87
N ALA A 7 -28.10 -10.07 11.28
CA ALA A 7 -27.95 -11.26 12.12
C ALA A 7 -28.60 -11.12 13.50
N ALA A 8 -28.58 -9.91 14.08
CA ALA A 8 -29.20 -9.62 15.37
C ALA A 8 -30.71 -9.95 15.40
N LYS A 9 -31.42 -9.83 14.27
CA LYS A 9 -32.86 -10.16 14.17
C LYS A 9 -33.17 -11.64 14.37
N HIS A 10 -32.17 -12.51 14.17
CA HIS A 10 -32.32 -13.96 14.18
C HIS A 10 -31.37 -14.64 15.19
N LEU A 11 -30.74 -13.86 16.07
CA LEU A 11 -29.73 -14.35 17.02
C LEU A 11 -28.64 -15.21 16.36
N THR A 12 -28.32 -14.89 15.10
CA THR A 12 -27.34 -15.67 14.33
C THR A 12 -25.93 -15.32 14.84
N PRO A 13 -25.13 -16.31 15.26
CA PRO A 13 -23.74 -16.05 15.63
C PRO A 13 -22.94 -15.61 14.40
N LEU A 14 -21.99 -14.70 14.61
CA LEU A 14 -21.19 -14.13 13.52
C LEU A 14 -19.70 -14.20 13.83
N THR A 15 -18.93 -14.44 12.77
CA THR A 15 -17.49 -14.16 12.70
C THR A 15 -17.29 -13.09 11.63
N LEU A 16 -16.64 -11.98 11.98
CA LEU A 16 -16.43 -10.85 11.07
C LEU A 16 -14.93 -10.55 10.96
N GLU A 17 -14.34 -10.93 9.84
CA GLU A 17 -12.97 -10.58 9.47
C GLU A 17 -12.99 -9.26 8.70
N LEU A 18 -12.64 -8.17 9.39
CA LEU A 18 -12.65 -6.81 8.84
C LEU A 18 -11.23 -6.27 8.70
N GLY A 19 -11.08 -5.20 7.91
CA GLY A 19 -9.80 -4.51 7.76
C GLY A 19 -9.48 -3.57 8.94
N GLY A 20 -8.35 -2.88 8.81
CA GLY A 20 -7.87 -1.88 9.76
C GLY A 20 -6.58 -1.25 9.26
N LYS A 21 -5.94 -0.44 10.11
CA LYS A 21 -4.59 0.08 9.85
C LYS A 21 -3.57 -0.71 10.66
N SER A 22 -2.94 -1.69 10.01
CA SER A 22 -1.97 -2.57 10.67
C SER A 22 -0.64 -1.83 10.90
N PRO A 23 -0.24 -1.55 12.15
CA PRO A 23 1.06 -0.91 12.42
C PRO A 23 2.21 -1.89 12.20
N LEU A 24 3.34 -1.37 11.72
CA LEU A 24 4.63 -2.05 11.79
C LEU A 24 5.57 -1.22 12.65
N ILE A 25 5.99 -1.76 13.79
CA ILE A 25 6.92 -1.10 14.70
C ILE A 25 8.30 -1.71 14.48
N VAL A 26 9.29 -0.87 14.16
CA VAL A 26 10.69 -1.29 14.02
C VAL A 26 11.44 -0.87 15.27
N ASP A 27 11.91 -1.85 16.03
CA ASP A 27 12.78 -1.60 17.18
C ASP A 27 14.13 -1.02 16.74
N GLY A 28 14.74 -0.18 17.58
CA GLY A 28 15.98 0.52 17.28
C GLY A 28 17.21 -0.38 17.15
N THR A 29 17.16 -1.60 17.70
CA THR A 29 18.24 -2.59 17.64
C THR A 29 18.09 -3.57 16.48
N PHE A 30 16.94 -3.55 15.79
CA PHE A 30 16.64 -4.49 14.73
C PHE A 30 17.36 -4.11 13.42
N ASP A 31 17.66 -5.13 12.60
CA ASP A 31 18.26 -4.93 11.27
C ASP A 31 17.29 -4.19 10.33
N ILE A 32 17.62 -2.93 10.07
CA ILE A 32 16.87 -2.00 9.22
C ILE A 32 16.72 -2.54 7.79
N SER A 33 17.77 -3.13 7.22
CA SER A 33 17.77 -3.65 5.86
C SER A 33 16.80 -4.82 5.73
N LEU A 34 16.83 -5.72 6.71
CA LEU A 34 15.91 -6.86 6.75
C LEU A 34 14.47 -6.42 7.01
N ALA A 35 14.25 -5.45 7.91
CA ALA A 35 12.93 -4.87 8.17
C ALA A 35 12.33 -4.25 6.91
N ALA A 36 13.11 -3.42 6.20
CA ALA A 36 12.69 -2.78 4.97
C ALA A 36 12.31 -3.81 3.90
N LYS A 37 13.14 -4.84 3.69
CA LYS A 37 12.86 -5.92 2.72
C LYS A 37 11.57 -6.68 3.04
N ARG A 38 11.34 -7.01 4.33
CA ARG A 38 10.12 -7.71 4.77
C ARG A 38 8.88 -6.84 4.67
N LEU A 39 8.99 -5.57 5.07
CA LEU A 39 7.90 -4.60 4.95
C LEU A 39 7.51 -4.46 3.48
N LEU A 40 8.48 -4.22 2.61
CA LEU A 40 8.21 -4.00 1.19
C LEU A 40 7.50 -5.21 0.57
N TRP A 41 7.98 -6.43 0.85
CA TRP A 41 7.30 -7.65 0.40
C TRP A 41 5.83 -7.69 0.82
N GLY A 42 5.55 -7.43 2.11
CA GLY A 42 4.17 -7.43 2.63
C GLY A 42 3.31 -6.29 2.06
N LYS A 43 3.94 -5.15 1.72
CA LYS A 43 3.25 -3.97 1.17
C LYS A 43 2.96 -4.11 -0.32
N THR A 44 3.83 -4.76 -1.08
CA THR A 44 3.66 -4.89 -2.55
C THR A 44 2.93 -6.16 -2.94
N ASN A 45 2.84 -7.16 -2.05
CA ASN A 45 2.01 -8.33 -2.28
C ASN A 45 0.54 -7.95 -2.50
N ASN A 46 -0.07 -8.47 -3.57
CA ASN A 46 -1.41 -8.08 -4.04
C ASN A 46 -1.61 -6.55 -4.21
N ALA A 47 -0.55 -5.81 -4.51
CA ALA A 47 -0.53 -4.35 -4.53
C ALA A 47 -1.01 -3.71 -3.21
N GLY A 48 -0.75 -4.37 -2.08
CA GLY A 48 -1.13 -3.90 -0.74
C GLY A 48 -2.60 -4.07 -0.39
N GLN A 49 -3.40 -4.70 -1.26
CA GLN A 49 -4.82 -4.98 -1.04
C GLN A 49 -4.99 -6.27 -0.20
N THR A 50 -4.41 -6.27 1.00
CA THR A 50 -4.52 -7.39 1.95
C THR A 50 -4.85 -6.83 3.33
N CYS A 51 -5.82 -7.41 4.04
CA CYS A 51 -6.31 -6.88 5.33
C CYS A 51 -5.20 -6.77 6.41
N ILE A 52 -4.17 -7.60 6.33
CA ILE A 52 -3.03 -7.62 7.25
C ILE A 52 -1.79 -6.88 6.72
N THR A 53 -1.87 -6.23 5.55
CA THR A 53 -0.75 -5.47 4.99
C THR A 53 -0.31 -4.37 5.97
N PRO A 54 1.01 -4.17 6.18
CA PRO A 54 1.51 -3.02 6.93
C PRO A 54 0.97 -1.71 6.36
N ASP A 55 0.15 -0.99 7.12
CA ASP A 55 -0.45 0.26 6.66
C ASP A 55 0.53 1.41 6.82
N TYR A 56 1.11 1.54 8.02
CA TYR A 56 2.09 2.55 8.40
C TYR A 56 3.22 1.94 9.24
N VAL A 57 4.37 2.62 9.25
CA VAL A 57 5.55 2.22 10.02
C VAL A 57 5.84 3.22 11.13
N LEU A 58 6.21 2.71 12.30
CA LEU A 58 6.74 3.47 13.41
C LEU A 58 8.19 3.05 13.60
N VAL A 59 9.11 4.00 13.41
CA VAL A 59 10.55 3.80 13.54
C VAL A 59 11.12 4.93 14.39
N LEU A 60 12.25 4.69 15.05
CA LEU A 60 12.96 5.74 15.76
C LEU A 60 13.36 6.87 14.79
N ARG A 61 13.24 8.11 15.26
CA ARG A 61 13.44 9.32 14.45
C ARG A 61 14.81 9.38 13.79
N ASP A 62 15.87 8.96 14.49
CA ASP A 62 17.24 8.91 14.00
C ASP A 62 17.49 7.81 12.96
N LYS A 63 16.57 6.84 12.85
CA LYS A 63 16.64 5.73 11.89
C LYS A 63 15.73 5.92 10.67
N GLN A 64 14.90 6.97 10.64
CA GLN A 64 13.92 7.21 9.57
C GLN A 64 14.58 7.25 8.18
N GLU A 65 15.61 8.08 8.00
CA GLU A 65 16.29 8.23 6.70
C GLU A 65 16.96 6.93 6.25
N ALA A 66 17.63 6.23 7.17
CA ALA A 66 18.24 4.94 6.90
C ALA A 66 17.21 3.88 6.49
N PHE A 67 16.03 3.91 7.12
CA PHE A 67 14.93 3.00 6.79
C PHE A 67 14.33 3.30 5.41
N VAL A 68 14.15 4.57 5.06
CA VAL A 68 13.68 4.99 3.73
C VAL A 68 14.67 4.56 2.64
N ALA A 69 15.97 4.79 2.84
CA ALA A 69 17.00 4.35 1.90
C ALA A 69 17.02 2.82 1.73
N ALA A 70 16.86 2.07 2.83
CA ALA A 70 16.77 0.61 2.77
C ALA A 70 15.52 0.12 2.01
N LEU A 71 14.40 0.83 2.12
CA LEU A 71 13.18 0.54 1.36
C LEU A 71 13.37 0.77 -0.14
N GLU A 72 14.01 1.87 -0.52
CA GLU A 72 14.32 2.19 -1.92
C GLU A 72 15.23 1.12 -2.53
N LEU A 73 16.28 0.71 -1.82
CA LEU A 73 17.13 -0.40 -2.24
C LEU A 73 16.35 -1.70 -2.41
N ALA A 74 15.49 -2.05 -1.44
CA ALA A 74 14.64 -3.23 -1.55
C ALA A 74 13.69 -3.16 -2.75
N TYR A 75 13.18 -1.97 -3.09
CA TYR A 75 12.30 -1.75 -4.24
C TYR A 75 13.02 -2.02 -5.55
N HIS A 76 14.22 -1.48 -5.72
CA HIS A 76 15.01 -1.74 -6.93
C HIS A 76 15.45 -3.21 -7.05
N LEU A 77 15.65 -3.91 -5.93
CA LEU A 77 15.93 -5.35 -5.94
C LEU A 77 14.72 -6.17 -6.36
N PHE A 78 13.51 -5.80 -5.93
CA PHE A 78 12.28 -6.54 -6.26
C PHE A 78 11.77 -6.22 -7.67
N TYR A 79 11.94 -4.97 -8.10
CA TYR A 79 11.41 -4.45 -9.35
C TYR A 79 12.50 -3.69 -10.12
N PRO A 80 13.52 -4.39 -10.64
CA PRO A 80 14.65 -3.76 -11.34
C PRO A 80 14.23 -2.98 -12.60
N THR A 81 13.15 -3.40 -13.25
CA THR A 81 12.55 -2.75 -14.42
C THR A 81 11.32 -1.90 -14.06
N GLY A 82 11.06 -1.68 -12.77
CA GLY A 82 9.88 -0.99 -12.25
C GLY A 82 8.68 -1.91 -12.01
N ALA A 83 7.87 -1.58 -10.99
CA ALA A 83 6.77 -2.44 -10.55
C ALA A 83 5.70 -2.67 -11.61
N LEU A 84 5.38 -1.66 -12.42
CA LEU A 84 4.35 -1.75 -13.49
C LEU A 84 4.72 -2.71 -14.62
N ASN A 85 6.03 -2.94 -14.82
CA ASN A 85 6.54 -3.86 -15.84
C ASN A 85 6.71 -5.29 -15.31
N SER A 86 6.56 -5.50 -14.01
CA SER A 86 6.73 -6.81 -13.38
C SER A 86 5.44 -7.60 -13.40
N ALA A 87 5.50 -8.84 -13.89
CA ALA A 87 4.38 -9.79 -13.82
C ALA A 87 4.01 -10.17 -12.38
N SER A 88 4.90 -9.93 -11.41
CA SER A 88 4.70 -10.26 -10.00
C SER A 88 4.00 -9.14 -9.20
N PHE A 89 3.75 -7.98 -9.81
CA PHE A 89 3.04 -6.89 -9.16
C PHE A 89 1.54 -6.94 -9.46
N GLY A 90 0.72 -6.90 -8.41
CA GLY A 90 -0.75 -6.94 -8.53
C GLY A 90 -1.33 -5.67 -9.16
N ARG A 91 -2.61 -5.72 -9.56
CA ARG A 91 -3.37 -4.55 -10.03
C ARG A 91 -4.45 -4.19 -9.02
N ILE A 92 -4.80 -2.91 -8.95
CA ILE A 92 -5.90 -2.42 -8.12
C ILE A 92 -7.23 -2.93 -8.70
N VAL A 93 -8.13 -3.37 -7.83
CA VAL A 93 -9.46 -3.87 -8.23
C VAL A 93 -10.31 -2.70 -8.76
N PRO A 94 -10.98 -2.86 -9.94
CA PRO A 94 -11.69 -1.80 -10.67
C PRO A 94 -13.05 -1.35 -10.06
N ASP A 95 -13.32 -1.71 -8.80
CA ASP A 95 -14.46 -1.20 -8.02
C ASP A 95 -13.98 -0.46 -6.75
N PHE A 96 -12.66 -0.47 -6.50
CA PHE A 96 -11.99 0.44 -5.57
C PHE A 96 -11.72 1.82 -6.20
N THR A 97 -12.25 2.03 -7.41
CA THR A 97 -11.87 3.07 -8.38
C THR A 97 -12.97 4.12 -8.58
N GLU A 98 -13.55 4.61 -7.51
CA GLU A 98 -13.91 6.04 -7.40
C GLU A 98 -13.03 6.62 -6.29
N ASP A 99 -11.74 6.68 -6.60
CA ASP A 99 -10.82 7.78 -6.30
C ASP A 99 -11.09 8.72 -5.10
N THR A 100 -11.35 8.17 -3.92
CA THR A 100 -11.66 9.01 -2.74
C THR A 100 -10.68 8.83 -1.59
N SER A 101 -9.87 7.77 -1.61
CA SER A 101 -8.91 7.49 -0.53
C SER A 101 -7.46 7.50 -0.99
N VAL A 102 -7.12 6.85 -2.12
CA VAL A 102 -5.72 6.66 -2.53
C VAL A 102 -5.12 7.91 -3.17
N ARG A 103 -5.71 8.48 -4.24
CA ARG A 103 -5.13 9.69 -4.85
C ARG A 103 -5.21 10.90 -3.92
N PRO A 104 -6.27 11.13 -3.11
CA PRO A 104 -6.26 12.19 -2.12
C PRO A 104 -5.13 12.02 -1.09
N PHE A 105 -4.89 10.79 -0.61
CA PHE A 105 -3.79 10.51 0.32
C PHE A 105 -2.41 10.75 -0.32
N ILE A 106 -2.20 10.28 -1.55
CA ILE A 106 -0.98 10.52 -2.34
C ILE A 106 -0.77 12.03 -2.56
N ASN A 107 -1.81 12.74 -3.00
CA ASN A 107 -1.74 14.17 -3.30
C ASN A 107 -1.58 15.05 -2.04
N SER A 108 -2.03 14.57 -0.87
CA SER A 108 -1.83 15.25 0.41
C SER A 108 -0.42 15.07 0.99
N SER A 109 0.37 14.15 0.42
CA SER A 109 1.70 13.82 0.92
C SER A 109 2.77 14.64 0.19
N PRO A 110 3.52 15.52 0.89
CA PRO A 110 4.56 16.35 0.26
C PRO A 110 5.73 15.54 -0.34
N LEU A 111 5.84 14.25 -0.02
CA LEU A 111 6.86 13.33 -0.55
C LEU A 111 6.38 12.55 -1.80
N LEU A 112 5.09 12.58 -2.14
CA LEU A 112 4.48 11.76 -3.19
C LEU A 112 3.70 12.58 -4.22
N SER A 113 3.78 13.92 -4.19
CA SER A 113 3.18 14.76 -5.22
C SER A 113 3.83 14.47 -6.57
N PHE A 114 3.10 13.80 -7.45
CA PHE A 114 3.52 13.63 -8.84
C PHE A 114 3.71 15.01 -9.48
N PRO A 115 4.82 15.29 -10.19
CA PRO A 115 4.86 16.46 -11.06
C PRO A 115 3.72 16.33 -12.08
N ALA A 116 2.96 17.40 -12.26
CA ALA A 116 1.69 17.47 -13.02
C ALA A 116 1.82 17.22 -14.55
N THR A 117 2.89 16.58 -15.03
CA THR A 117 3.26 16.48 -16.45
C THR A 117 3.05 15.08 -17.05
N MET A 118 2.02 14.36 -16.62
CA MET A 118 1.48 13.22 -17.39
C MET A 118 -0.04 13.31 -17.52
N SER A 119 -0.52 14.40 -18.12
CA SER A 119 -1.85 14.45 -18.73
C SER A 119 -1.72 14.65 -20.24
N SER A 120 -2.46 13.80 -20.97
CA SER A 120 -2.85 13.90 -22.38
C SER A 120 -1.80 13.72 -23.48
N SER A 121 -1.65 12.47 -23.94
CA SER A 121 -1.44 12.18 -25.37
C SER A 121 -2.12 10.86 -25.74
N THR A 122 -3.45 10.87 -25.83
CA THR A 122 -4.21 9.84 -26.57
C THR A 122 -5.47 10.48 -27.14
N THR A 123 -5.29 11.45 -28.03
CA THR A 123 -6.29 11.75 -29.05
C THR A 123 -6.18 10.65 -30.10
N GLY A 124 -7.19 9.80 -30.18
CA GLY A 124 -7.33 8.82 -31.25
C GLY A 124 -7.44 9.53 -32.60
N THR A 125 -6.50 9.21 -33.49
CA THR A 125 -6.71 9.17 -34.94
C THR A 125 -7.22 7.75 -35.22
N GLY A 126 -8.42 7.50 -35.72
CA GLY A 126 -8.83 7.90 -37.06
C GLY A 126 -8.52 6.75 -38.02
N GLU A 127 -9.38 5.73 -38.00
CA GLU A 127 -9.82 4.81 -39.09
C GLU A 127 -10.57 3.61 -38.52
#